data_AF-A0A0V0GYM8-F1
#
_entry.id   AF-A0A0V0GYM8-F1
#
_cell.length_a   1.000
_cell.length_b   1.000
_cell.length_c   1.000
_cell.angle_alpha   90.00
_cell.angle_beta   90.00
_cell.angle_gamma   90.00
#
_symmetry.space_group_name_H-M   'P 1'
#
loop_
_entity.id
_entity.type
_entity.pdbx_description
1 polymer ?
#
loop_
_entity_poly.entity_id
_entity_poly.type
_entity_poly.pdbx_seq_one_letter_code
_entity_poly.pdbx_strand_id
1 'polypeptide(L)' 'MGFRQPKYAGHIAFRGLGYFPEGQPYEPKVNYTYGRGLRAAFVPASKTKVYWFVLCNSSSPGPRITDPS' A
#
# COMPACT_ATOMS: atom_id res chain seq x y z
N MET A 1 7.91 11.18 21.68
CA MET A 1 7.85 12.25 20.65
C MET A 1 6.70 13.25 20.84
N GLY A 2 5.94 13.25 21.95
CA GLY A 2 4.95 14.31 22.23
C GLY A 2 3.73 14.39 21.29
N PHE A 3 3.59 13.49 20.32
CA PHE A 3 2.45 13.45 19.40
C PHE A 3 1.19 12.92 20.08
N ARG A 4 0.02 13.35 19.57
CA ARG A 4 -1.28 12.82 19.96
C ARG A 4 -1.37 11.33 19.61
N GLN A 5 -2.20 10.61 20.36
CA GLN A 5 -2.47 9.20 20.07
C GLN A 5 -3.01 9.03 18.64
N PRO A 6 -2.53 8.03 17.88
CA PRO A 6 -2.97 7.80 16.51
C PRO A 6 -4.45 7.43 16.47
N LYS A 7 -5.16 7.92 15.46
CA LYS A 7 -6.56 7.59 15.19
C LYS A 7 -6.65 6.73 13.94
N TYR A 8 -7.56 5.77 13.95
CA TYR A 8 -7.82 4.92 12.80
C TYR A 8 -8.41 5.73 11.63
N ALA A 9 -7.87 5.54 10.43
CA ALA A 9 -8.20 6.35 9.26
C ALA A 9 -9.36 5.77 8.40
N GLY A 10 -10.01 4.68 8.84
CA GLY A 10 -11.12 4.04 8.13
C GLY A 10 -10.70 3.19 6.91
N HIS A 11 -9.42 2.88 6.80
CA HIS A 11 -8.90 2.03 5.73
C HIS A 11 -7.71 1.20 6.19
N ILE A 12 -7.50 0.07 5.52
CA ILE A 12 -6.33 -0.80 5.66
C ILE A 12 -5.61 -0.89 4.31
N ALA A 13 -4.33 -1.25 4.34
CA ALA A 13 -3.53 -1.39 3.14
C ALA A 13 -2.83 -2.75 3.08
N PHE A 14 -2.92 -3.41 1.93
CA PHE A 14 -1.95 -4.42 1.53
C PHE A 14 -0.88 -3.73 0.70
N ARG A 15 0.38 -4.15 0.85
CA ARG A 15 1.49 -3.57 0.10
C ARG A 15 2.58 -4.59 -0.14
N GLY A 16 3.38 -4.35 -1.17
CA GLY A 16 4.50 -5.22 -1.50
C GLY A 16 5.43 -4.59 -2.51
N LEU A 17 6.42 -5.40 -2.89
CA LEU A 17 7.42 -5.05 -3.89
C LEU A 17 7.42 -6.14 -4.96
N GLY A 18 7.05 -5.79 -6.19
CA GLY A 18 7.21 -6.66 -7.36
C GLY A 18 8.64 -6.60 -7.86
N TYR A 19 9.20 -7.75 -8.22
CA TYR A 19 10.55 -7.87 -8.77
C TYR A 19 10.49 -8.27 -10.25
N PHE A 20 11.20 -7.51 -11.08
CA PHE A 20 11.25 -7.64 -12.54
C PHE A 20 12.72 -7.82 -12.93
N PRO A 21 13.22 -9.07 -13.06
CA PRO A 21 14.63 -9.35 -13.31
C PRO A 21 15.16 -8.67 -14.57
N GLU A 22 14.37 -8.69 -15.64
CA GLU A 22 14.70 -8.10 -16.95
C GLU A 22 14.38 -6.61 -17.05
N GLY A 23 13.94 -6.01 -15.94
CA GLY A 23 13.52 -4.63 -15.89
C GLY A 23 12.00 -4.46 -15.93
N GLN A 24 11.52 -3.41 -15.25
CA GLN A 24 10.12 -3.05 -15.21
C GLN A 24 9.76 -2.18 -16.42
N PRO A 25 8.59 -2.39 -17.07
CA PRO A 25 8.24 -1.70 -18.31
C PRO A 25 7.53 -0.34 -18.10
N TYR A 26 7.32 0.10 -16.86
CA TYR A 26 6.50 1.26 -16.53
C TYR A 26 7.30 2.56 -16.48
N GLU A 27 6.63 3.66 -16.79
CA GLU A 27 7.18 5.01 -16.61
C GLU A 27 7.38 5.33 -15.12
N PRO A 28 8.33 6.21 -14.76
CA PRO A 28 8.58 6.64 -13.38
C PRO A 28 7.47 7.59 -12.86
N LYS A 29 6.24 7.10 -12.84
CA LYS A 29 5.03 7.80 -12.41
C LYS A 29 4.22 6.87 -11.51
N VAL A 30 3.46 7.46 -10.60
CA VAL A 30 2.49 6.70 -9.80
C VAL A 30 1.27 6.42 -10.67
N ASN A 31 0.89 5.15 -10.76
CA ASN A 31 -0.30 4.71 -11.48
C ASN A 31 -1.37 4.40 -10.45
N TYR A 32 -2.50 5.12 -10.50
CA TYR A 32 -3.63 4.90 -9.61
C TYR A 32 -4.82 4.30 -10.33
N THR A 33 -5.44 3.31 -9.70
CA THR A 33 -6.71 2.72 -10.13
C THR A 33 -7.71 2.81 -8.98
N TYR A 34 -8.86 3.43 -9.25
CA TYR A 34 -9.95 3.63 -8.29
C TYR A 34 -11.16 2.81 -8.70
N GLY A 35 -11.84 2.19 -7.72
CA GLY A 35 -13.13 1.54 -7.99
C GLY A 35 -13.71 0.83 -6.77
N ARG A 36 -15.04 0.88 -6.61
CA ARG A 36 -15.82 0.15 -5.58
C ARG A 36 -15.23 0.18 -4.15
N GLY A 37 -14.72 1.33 -3.71
CA GLY A 37 -14.13 1.47 -2.36
C GLY A 37 -12.70 0.91 -2.21
N LEU A 38 -12.06 0.52 -3.32
CA LEU A 38 -10.66 0.17 -3.39
C LEU A 38 -9.86 1.27 -4.11
N ARG A 39 -8.61 1.43 -3.67
CA ARG A 39 -7.59 2.23 -4.35
C ARG A 39 -6.35 1.38 -4.50
N ALA A 40 -6.05 0.94 -5.70
CA ALA A 40 -4.81 0.25 -6.01
C ALA A 40 -3.84 1.24 -6.65
N ALA A 41 -2.57 1.16 -6.31
CA ALA A 41 -1.57 1.92 -7.02
C ALA A 41 -0.22 1.20 -7.04
N PHE A 42 0.60 1.58 -8.00
CA PHE A 42 1.99 1.15 -8.05
C PHE A 42 2.89 2.26 -8.58
N VAL A 43 4.16 2.18 -8.21
CA VAL A 43 5.21 3.13 -8.60
C VAL A 43 6.53 2.38 -8.81
N PRO A 44 7.23 2.60 -9.94
CA PRO A 44 8.58 2.08 -10.10
C PRO A 44 9.51 2.64 -9.01
N ALA A 45 10.12 1.73 -8.24
CA ALA A 45 11.07 2.07 -7.19
C ALA A 45 12.53 1.93 -7.67
N SER A 46 12.77 1.09 -8.69
CA SER A 46 14.05 0.98 -9.41
C SER A 46 13.84 0.40 -10.81
N LYS A 47 14.93 0.20 -11.56
CA LYS A 47 14.88 -0.51 -12.85
C LYS A 47 14.23 -1.89 -12.76
N THR A 48 14.31 -2.57 -11.62
CA THR A 48 13.87 -3.96 -11.44
C THR A 48 12.80 -4.13 -10.35
N LYS A 49 12.34 -3.05 -9.73
CA LYS A 49 11.42 -3.12 -8.59
C LYS A 49 10.27 -2.14 -8.74
N VAL A 50 9.06 -2.60 -8.44
CA VAL A 50 7.84 -1.80 -8.44
C VAL A 50 7.17 -1.94 -7.08
N TYR A 51 7.02 -0.84 -6.35
CA TYR A 51 6.25 -0.82 -5.12
C TYR A 51 4.77 -0.73 -5.45
N TRP A 52 3.94 -1.50 -4.78
CA TRP A 52 2.49 -1.48 -4.98
C TRP A 52 1.76 -1.49 -3.65
N PHE A 53 0.54 -0.96 -3.67
CA PHE A 53 -0.39 -1.05 -2.55
C PHE A 53 -1.84 -1.16 -3.03
N VAL A 54 -2.66 -1.77 -2.20
CA VAL A 54 -4.13 -1.83 -2.33
C VAL A 54 -4.73 -1.33 -1.02
N LEU A 55 -5.43 -0.22 -1.10
CA LEU A 55 -6.14 0.42 0.00
C LEU A 55 -7.60 -0.02 -0.04
N CYS A 56 -8.07 -0.60 1.05
CA CYS A 56 -9.46 -1.03 1.23
C CYS A 56 -10.11 -0.20 2.31
N ASN A 57 -11.32 0.31 2.07
CA ASN A 57 -12.13 0.83 3.15
C ASN A 57 -12.41 -0.29 4.16
N SER A 58 -12.26 0.00 5.44
CA SER A 58 -12.54 -0.96 6.51
C SER A 58 -13.10 -0.24 7.72
N SER A 59 -14.11 -0.84 8.35
CA SER A 59 -14.73 -0.31 9.57
C SER A 59 -13.85 -0.54 10.80
N SER A 60 -12.87 -1.44 10.73
CA SER A 60 -11.94 -1.73 11.83
C SER A 60 -10.48 -1.84 11.35
N PRO A 61 -9.50 -1.52 12.22
CA PRO A 61 -8.08 -1.62 11.88
C PRO A 61 -7.57 -3.05 11.69
N GLY A 62 -8.36 -4.07 12.04
CA GLY A 62 -7.90 -5.45 12.13
C GLY A 62 -6.90 -5.68 13.26
N PRO A 63 -6.36 -6.91 13.39
CA PRO A 63 -5.35 -7.25 14.37
C PRO A 63 -4.04 -6.50 14.09
N ARG A 64 -3.41 -6.01 15.14
CA ARG A 64 -2.07 -5.41 15.09
C ARG A 64 -1.03 -6.52 15.19
N ILE A 65 0.15 -6.27 14.62
CA ILE A 65 1.33 -7.14 14.79
C ILE A 65 1.69 -7.38 16.26
N THR A 66 1.31 -6.46 17.14
CA THR A 66 1.55 -6.55 18.59
C THR A 66 0.46 -7.28 19.36
N ASP A 67 -0.65 -7.63 18.71
CA ASP A 67 -1.74 -8.35 19.38
C ASP A 67 -1.32 -9.82 19.57
N PRO A 68 -1.67 -10.45 20.70
CA PRO A 68 -1.34 -11.86 20.95
C PRO A 68 -2.07 -12.78 19.94
N SER A 69 -1.36 -13.80 19.46
CA SER A 69 -1.85 -14.83 18.53
C SER A 69 -2.81 -15.81 19.17
#